data_AF-A0A7Y3UIK6-F1
#
_entry.id   AF-A0A7Y3UIK6-F1
#
_cell.length_a   1.000
_cell.length_b   1.000
_cell.length_c   1.000
_cell.angle_alpha   90.00
_cell.angle_beta   90.00
_cell.angle_gamma   90.00
#
_symmetry.space_group_name_H-M   'P 1'
#
loop_
_entity.id
_entity.type
_entity.pdbx_description
1 polymer ?
#
loop_
_entity_poly.entity_id
_entity_poly.type
_entity_poly.pdbx_seq_one_letter_code
_entity_poly.pdbx_strand_id
1 'polypeptide(L)'
;MSEIKIPYGTGFFRKSMITIGNTLFRYRNTMFFIIGFVLIIGTKPEYIFESTFYDNCMDIAGFTVAIIGQVLRALVIGKDYIKRGGRDNKMMANRLVQGGLFAHSRNPLYFGNILIIIGLGIIYNSVWGYITAYSFFIFGYLAIVMAEEDFLRTKFGVEYEEYCNRVPRFIPRFAGIRSTLSNGGFDWLRFLRKEYNMICIWVGCAIALRIWTEILHFGYTARKWDILAISLCLIPIFIFYCVTRYLKKHKRLST
;
A
#
# COMPACT_ATOMS: atom_id res chain seq x y z
N MET A 1 24.02 -1.06 9.76
CA MET A 1 22.75 -1.55 10.34
C MET A 1 22.52 -2.96 9.86
N SER A 2 22.84 -3.93 10.71
CA SER A 2 22.62 -5.36 10.47
C SER A 2 21.11 -5.64 10.42
N GLU A 3 20.59 -6.05 9.26
CA GLU A 3 19.27 -6.67 9.19
C GLU A 3 19.22 -7.82 10.19
N ILE A 4 18.18 -7.84 11.03
CA ILE A 4 17.89 -8.94 11.97
C ILE A 4 17.73 -10.22 11.14
N LYS A 5 18.78 -11.05 11.10
CA LYS A 5 18.73 -12.40 10.55
C LYS A 5 17.90 -13.26 11.49
N ILE A 6 16.60 -13.33 11.25
CA ILE A 6 15.73 -14.32 11.90
C ILE A 6 16.23 -15.70 11.45
N PRO A 7 16.61 -16.62 12.36
CA PRO A 7 17.19 -17.91 12.02
C PRO A 7 16.24 -18.72 11.14
N TYR A 8 16.80 -19.44 10.15
CA TYR A 8 16.09 -20.44 9.34
C TYR A 8 15.76 -21.68 10.19
N GLY A 9 14.84 -21.52 11.14
CA GLY A 9 14.29 -22.58 11.94
C GLY A 9 12.91 -23.00 11.43
N THR A 10 12.70 -24.30 11.28
CA THR A 10 11.41 -24.99 11.12
C THR A 10 10.52 -24.86 12.38
N GLY A 11 10.41 -23.64 12.91
CA GLY A 11 9.64 -23.36 14.11
C GLY A 11 8.14 -23.31 13.81
N PHE A 12 7.33 -23.80 14.75
CA PHE A 12 5.87 -23.68 14.76
C PHE A 12 5.39 -22.27 14.36
N PHE A 13 6.06 -21.23 14.88
CA PHE A 13 5.78 -19.83 14.56
C PHE A 13 5.84 -19.52 13.06
N ARG A 14 6.87 -19.99 12.34
CA ARG A 14 7.02 -19.76 10.89
C ARG A 14 5.88 -20.42 10.11
N LYS A 15 5.54 -21.66 10.45
CA LYS A 15 4.43 -22.40 9.82
C LYS A 15 3.08 -21.70 10.04
N SER A 16 2.86 -21.17 11.24
CA SER A 16 1.67 -20.37 11.56
C SER A 16 1.64 -19.06 10.76
N MET A 17 2.75 -18.32 10.69
CA MET A 17 2.85 -17.10 9.90
C MET A 17 2.58 -17.33 8.40
N ILE A 18 3.07 -18.45 7.84
CA ILE A 18 2.80 -18.81 6.44
C ILE A 18 1.31 -19.13 6.23
N THR A 19 0.69 -19.90 7.14
CA THR A 19 -0.75 -20.23 7.07
C THR A 19 -1.61 -18.96 7.15
N ILE A 20 -1.31 -18.08 8.09
CA ILE A 20 -1.96 -16.77 8.24
C ILE A 20 -1.74 -15.94 6.97
N GLY A 21 -0.50 -15.87 6.49
CA GLY A 21 -0.12 -15.14 5.29
C GLY A 21 -0.85 -15.60 4.03
N ASN A 22 -1.03 -16.91 3.84
CA ASN A 22 -1.79 -17.47 2.73
C ASN A 22 -3.27 -17.05 2.76
N THR A 23 -3.86 -17.08 3.95
CA THR A 23 -5.24 -16.62 4.17
C THR A 23 -5.35 -15.11 3.92
N LEU A 24 -4.45 -14.33 4.51
CA LEU A 24 -4.39 -12.88 4.33
C LEU A 24 -4.16 -12.51 2.86
N PHE A 25 -3.31 -13.22 2.12
CA PHE A 25 -3.09 -12.94 0.71
C PHE A 25 -4.37 -13.08 -0.10
N ARG A 26 -5.22 -14.07 0.22
CA ARG A 26 -6.50 -14.33 -0.45
C ARG A 26 -7.54 -13.24 -0.16
N TYR A 27 -7.61 -12.77 1.09
CA TYR A 27 -8.64 -11.83 1.56
C TYR A 27 -8.12 -10.43 1.85
N ARG A 28 -6.87 -10.11 1.45
CA ARG A 28 -6.16 -8.88 1.85
C ARG A 28 -7.00 -7.62 1.69
N ASN A 29 -7.67 -7.44 0.55
CA ASN A 29 -8.44 -6.23 0.30
C ASN A 29 -9.58 -6.12 1.30
N THR A 30 -10.41 -7.16 1.44
CA THR A 30 -11.57 -7.15 2.33
C THR A 30 -11.16 -7.06 3.80
N MET A 31 -10.16 -7.82 4.24
CA MET A 31 -9.73 -7.83 5.65
C MET A 31 -9.12 -6.49 6.06
N PHE A 32 -8.26 -5.90 5.22
CA PHE A 32 -7.68 -4.60 5.52
C PHE A 32 -8.73 -3.49 5.60
N PHE A 33 -9.78 -3.54 4.77
CA PHE A 33 -10.88 -2.58 4.87
C PHE A 33 -11.73 -2.76 6.14
N ILE A 34 -12.14 -3.99 6.45
CA ILE A 34 -12.96 -4.27 7.63
C ILE A 34 -12.20 -3.84 8.89
N ILE A 35 -10.93 -4.20 8.99
CA ILE A 35 -10.13 -3.91 10.18
C ILE A 35 -9.80 -2.43 10.26
N GLY A 36 -9.46 -1.79 9.13
CA GLY A 36 -9.31 -0.34 9.09
C GLY A 36 -10.58 0.39 9.56
N PHE A 37 -11.76 -0.05 9.12
CA PHE A 37 -13.04 0.53 9.54
C PHE A 37 -13.31 0.33 11.04
N VAL A 38 -13.09 -0.88 11.57
CA VAL A 38 -13.23 -1.17 13.00
C VAL A 38 -12.30 -0.29 13.83
N LEU A 39 -11.05 -0.11 13.39
CA LEU A 39 -10.09 0.75 14.07
C LEU A 39 -10.55 2.21 14.06
N ILE A 40 -10.99 2.75 12.91
CA ILE A 40 -11.46 4.13 12.80
C ILE A 40 -12.65 4.44 13.71
N ILE A 41 -13.53 3.45 13.95
CA ILE A 41 -14.67 3.58 14.88
C ILE A 41 -14.20 3.42 16.34
N GLY A 42 -13.31 2.47 16.59
CA GLY A 42 -12.83 2.15 17.93
C GLY A 42 -11.85 3.17 18.50
N THR A 43 -11.16 3.91 17.63
CA THR A 43 -10.28 5.02 18.00
C THR A 43 -10.93 6.35 17.65
N LYS A 44 -10.49 7.43 18.29
CA LYS A 44 -10.91 8.79 17.94
C LYS A 44 -9.71 9.55 17.38
N PRO A 45 -9.87 10.35 16.31
CA PRO A 45 -8.84 11.29 15.89
C PRO A 45 -8.60 12.29 17.02
N GLU A 46 -7.38 12.78 17.14
CA GLU A 46 -6.95 13.71 18.19
C GLU A 46 -6.45 15.01 17.56
N TYR A 47 -6.93 16.17 18.03
CA TYR A 47 -6.31 17.46 17.72
C TYR A 47 -5.10 17.66 18.62
N ILE A 48 -3.93 17.21 18.17
CA ILE A 48 -2.68 17.45 18.90
C ILE A 48 -2.49 18.98 19.01
N PHE A 49 -2.39 19.47 20.25
CA PHE A 49 -2.32 20.90 20.60
C PHE A 49 -3.58 21.74 20.32
N GLU A 50 -4.75 21.12 20.12
CA GLU A 50 -6.02 21.82 19.86
C GLU A 50 -5.96 22.83 18.69
N SER A 51 -5.00 22.65 17.78
CA SER A 51 -4.67 23.62 16.76
C SER A 51 -4.98 23.08 15.36
N THR A 52 -5.83 23.80 14.64
CA THR A 52 -6.15 23.52 13.23
C THR A 52 -4.94 23.63 12.30
N PHE A 53 -3.95 24.44 12.66
CA PHE A 53 -2.71 24.54 11.88
C PHE A 53 -1.91 23.24 11.90
N TYR A 54 -1.72 22.64 13.09
CA TYR A 54 -0.98 21.38 13.23
C TYR A 54 -1.71 20.22 12.55
N ASP A 55 -3.04 20.16 12.67
CA ASP A 55 -3.87 19.18 11.98
C ASP A 55 -3.68 19.26 10.46
N ASN A 56 -3.75 20.46 9.88
CA ASN A 56 -3.50 20.68 8.45
C ASN A 56 -2.05 20.31 8.04
N CYS A 57 -1.06 20.58 8.89
CA CYS A 57 0.32 20.15 8.63
C CYS A 57 0.46 18.63 8.61
N MET A 58 -0.22 17.94 9.54
CA MET A 58 -0.27 16.47 9.57
C MET A 58 -0.98 15.92 8.35
N ASP A 59 -2.08 16.52 7.91
CA ASP A 59 -2.76 16.16 6.66
C ASP A 59 -1.82 16.24 5.46
N ILE A 60 -1.09 17.36 5.31
CA ILE A 60 -0.14 17.57 4.21
C ILE A 60 1.00 16.56 4.28
N ALA A 61 1.55 16.32 5.48
CA ALA A 61 2.61 15.34 5.69
C ALA A 61 2.14 13.93 5.32
N GLY A 62 0.97 13.52 5.82
CA GLY A 62 0.38 12.21 5.56
C GLY A 62 0.05 12.02 4.08
N PHE A 63 -0.52 13.03 3.43
CA PHE A 63 -0.81 12.99 2.00
C PHE A 63 0.47 12.89 1.17
N THR A 64 1.52 13.62 1.54
CA THR A 64 2.84 13.55 0.89
C THR A 64 3.45 12.15 1.01
N VAL A 65 3.42 11.55 2.20
CA VAL A 65 3.90 10.18 2.42
C VAL A 65 3.10 9.16 1.58
N ALA A 66 1.77 9.31 1.52
CA ALA A 66 0.92 8.46 0.69
C ALA A 66 1.22 8.62 -0.82
N ILE A 67 1.46 9.85 -1.29
CA ILE A 67 1.89 10.11 -2.66
C ILE A 67 3.23 9.43 -2.96
N ILE A 68 4.22 9.52 -2.07
CA ILE A 68 5.52 8.85 -2.25
C ILE A 68 5.31 7.33 -2.40
N GLY A 69 4.45 6.74 -1.57
CA GLY A 69 4.05 5.34 -1.70
C GLY A 69 3.38 5.01 -3.04
N GLN A 70 2.45 5.85 -3.48
CA GLN A 70 1.76 5.68 -4.77
C GLN A 70 2.69 5.84 -5.97
N VAL A 71 3.63 6.78 -5.92
CA VAL A 71 4.66 6.99 -6.95
C VAL A 71 5.57 5.76 -7.04
N LEU A 72 6.02 5.22 -5.90
CA LEU A 72 6.80 3.99 -5.90
C LEU A 72 6.05 2.84 -6.58
N ARG A 73 4.77 2.64 -6.23
CA ARG A 73 3.92 1.63 -6.88
C ARG A 73 3.77 1.87 -8.38
N ALA A 74 3.58 3.13 -8.78
CA ALA A 74 3.48 3.53 -10.18
C ALA A 74 4.76 3.16 -10.95
N LEU A 75 5.93 3.44 -10.39
CA LEU A 75 7.23 3.11 -10.98
C LEU A 75 7.42 1.59 -11.13
N VAL A 76 7.06 0.79 -10.12
CA VAL A 76 7.17 -0.67 -10.19
C VAL A 76 6.28 -1.24 -11.31
N ILE A 77 5.05 -0.75 -11.44
CA ILE A 77 4.08 -1.27 -12.41
C ILE A 77 4.33 -0.74 -13.82
N GLY A 78 4.72 0.52 -13.93
CA GLY A 78 4.92 1.21 -15.20
C GLY A 78 6.23 0.86 -15.90
N LYS A 79 7.31 0.55 -15.16
CA LYS A 79 8.63 0.23 -15.76
C LYS A 79 8.85 -1.28 -15.94
N ASP A 80 8.89 -2.04 -14.84
CA ASP A 80 9.34 -3.44 -14.85
C ASP A 80 8.26 -4.39 -14.34
N TYR A 81 7.12 -4.39 -15.01
CA TYR A 81 6.01 -5.25 -14.61
C TYR A 81 6.39 -6.74 -14.71
N ILE A 82 6.21 -7.44 -13.59
CA ILE A 82 6.06 -8.89 -13.53
C ILE A 82 4.86 -9.27 -14.40
N LYS A 83 5.10 -9.86 -15.59
CA LYS A 83 4.01 -10.25 -16.51
C LYS A 83 2.90 -11.06 -15.81
N ARG A 84 3.17 -11.78 -14.70
CA ARG A 84 2.18 -12.48 -13.86
C ARG A 84 2.69 -12.70 -12.43
N GLY A 85 2.42 -11.77 -11.49
CA GLY A 85 2.76 -11.93 -10.05
C GLY A 85 1.60 -12.42 -9.16
N GLY A 86 0.38 -12.43 -9.70
CA GLY A 86 -0.82 -12.92 -9.01
C GLY A 86 -2.06 -12.63 -9.85
N ARG A 87 -2.91 -13.64 -10.01
CA ARG A 87 -4.21 -13.54 -10.71
C ARG A 87 -5.25 -14.23 -9.83
N ASP A 88 -6.43 -13.64 -9.72
CA ASP A 88 -7.58 -14.23 -9.00
C ASP A 88 -7.26 -14.63 -7.54
N ASN A 89 -6.55 -13.76 -6.82
CA ASN A 89 -6.13 -13.97 -5.42
C ASN A 89 -5.27 -15.22 -5.17
N LYS A 90 -4.59 -15.74 -6.21
CA LYS A 90 -3.62 -16.83 -6.11
C LYS A 90 -2.20 -16.36 -6.43
N MET A 91 -1.23 -16.86 -5.68
CA MET A 91 0.19 -16.65 -5.94
C MET A 91 0.55 -17.33 -7.26
N MET A 92 1.07 -16.58 -8.22
CA MET A 92 1.53 -17.10 -9.49
C MET A 92 2.84 -16.41 -9.85
N ALA A 93 3.85 -17.18 -10.23
CA ALA A 93 5.11 -16.65 -10.76
C ALA A 93 5.58 -17.58 -11.89
N ASN A 94 5.67 -17.09 -13.12
CA ASN A 94 6.17 -17.90 -14.25
C ASN A 94 7.70 -17.89 -14.37
N ARG A 95 8.32 -16.82 -13.87
CA ARG A 95 9.77 -16.62 -13.78
C ARG A 95 10.05 -15.80 -12.54
N LEU A 96 11.24 -15.95 -11.95
CA LEU A 96 11.66 -15.08 -10.87
C LEU A 96 12.04 -13.70 -11.45
N VAL A 97 11.39 -12.65 -10.97
CA VAL A 97 11.67 -11.28 -11.43
C VAL A 97 12.63 -10.62 -10.45
N GLN A 98 13.84 -10.36 -10.93
CA GLN A 98 14.94 -9.75 -10.16
C GLN A 98 15.40 -8.40 -10.73
N GLY A 99 14.82 -7.95 -11.85
CA GLY A 99 15.18 -6.72 -12.54
C GLY A 99 14.39 -5.50 -12.07
N GLY A 100 14.80 -4.31 -12.50
CA GLY A 100 14.07 -3.09 -12.19
C GLY A 100 14.10 -2.74 -10.72
N LEU A 101 12.96 -2.26 -10.20
CA LEU A 101 12.80 -1.99 -8.77
C LEU A 101 12.86 -3.25 -7.89
N PHE A 102 12.70 -4.45 -8.46
CA PHE A 102 12.94 -5.70 -7.75
C PHE A 102 14.43 -5.96 -7.48
N ALA A 103 15.35 -5.30 -8.20
CA ALA A 103 16.78 -5.35 -7.86
C ALA A 103 17.13 -4.57 -6.59
N HIS A 104 16.26 -3.64 -6.18
CA HIS A 104 16.49 -2.73 -5.05
C HIS A 104 15.75 -3.17 -3.78
N SER A 105 14.61 -3.83 -3.92
CA SER A 105 13.82 -4.41 -2.84
C SER A 105 13.11 -5.64 -3.35
N ARG A 106 12.99 -6.70 -2.55
CA ARG A 106 12.23 -7.89 -2.92
C ARG A 106 10.72 -7.62 -2.98
N ASN A 107 10.24 -6.63 -2.23
CA ASN A 107 8.82 -6.35 -2.04
C ASN A 107 8.47 -4.85 -2.21
N PRO A 108 8.84 -4.20 -3.34
CA PRO A 108 8.71 -2.75 -3.50
C PRO A 108 7.25 -2.28 -3.54
N LEU A 109 6.32 -3.13 -4.03
CA LEU A 109 4.88 -2.84 -3.99
C LEU A 109 4.31 -2.83 -2.57
N TYR A 110 4.77 -3.74 -1.72
CA TYR A 110 4.35 -3.78 -0.31
C TYR A 110 4.96 -2.63 0.47
N PHE A 111 6.19 -2.24 0.17
CA PHE A 111 6.77 -1.02 0.74
C PHE A 111 5.96 0.22 0.37
N GLY A 112 5.54 0.35 -0.89
CA GLY A 112 4.64 1.44 -1.30
C GLY A 112 3.28 1.42 -0.59
N ASN A 113 2.71 0.24 -0.33
CA ASN A 113 1.48 0.12 0.47
C ASN A 113 1.67 0.54 1.93
N ILE A 114 2.79 0.15 2.54
CA ILE A 114 3.13 0.55 3.91
C ILE A 114 3.20 2.08 4.01
N LEU A 115 3.84 2.74 3.04
CA LEU A 115 3.87 4.21 2.98
C LEU A 115 2.47 4.83 2.86
N ILE A 116 1.58 4.27 2.01
CA ILE A 116 0.20 4.75 1.91
C ILE A 116 -0.54 4.61 3.24
N ILE A 117 -0.41 3.47 3.93
CA ILE A 117 -1.06 3.25 5.23
C ILE A 117 -0.49 4.17 6.31
N ILE A 118 0.82 4.39 6.32
CA ILE A 118 1.45 5.37 7.22
C ILE A 118 0.85 6.74 6.96
N GLY A 119 0.78 7.18 5.70
CA GLY A 119 0.21 8.47 5.32
C GLY A 119 -1.26 8.64 5.74
N LEU A 120 -2.09 7.62 5.52
CA LEU A 120 -3.49 7.62 5.97
C LEU A 120 -3.62 7.64 7.50
N GLY A 121 -2.74 6.93 8.21
CA GLY A 121 -2.68 7.01 9.66
C GLY A 121 -2.33 8.41 10.13
N ILE A 122 -1.33 9.07 9.50
CA ILE A 122 -0.92 10.44 9.84
C ILE A 122 -2.10 11.41 9.68
N ILE A 123 -2.85 11.32 8.57
CA ILE A 123 -4.09 12.11 8.33
C ILE A 123 -5.15 11.85 9.41
N TYR A 124 -5.30 10.61 9.85
CA TYR A 124 -6.27 10.27 10.89
C TYR A 124 -5.85 10.76 12.30
N ASN A 125 -4.55 11.01 12.50
CA ASN A 125 -3.99 11.67 13.68
C ASN A 125 -4.50 11.14 15.03
N SER A 126 -4.38 9.83 15.27
CA SER A 126 -4.82 9.18 16.51
C SER A 126 -3.70 8.34 17.10
N VAL A 127 -3.29 8.60 18.35
CA VAL A 127 -2.21 7.85 19.01
C VAL A 127 -2.55 6.37 19.12
N TRP A 128 -3.78 6.07 19.56
CA TRP A 128 -4.28 4.70 19.60
C TRP A 128 -4.46 4.09 18.21
N GLY A 129 -4.86 4.92 17.23
CA GLY A 129 -4.90 4.53 15.83
C GLY A 129 -3.53 4.11 15.30
N TYR A 130 -2.46 4.85 15.61
CA TYR A 130 -1.10 4.51 15.22
C TYR A 130 -0.66 3.16 15.80
N ILE A 131 -0.83 2.98 17.11
CA ILE A 131 -0.40 1.76 17.79
C ILE A 131 -1.14 0.55 17.21
N THR A 132 -2.46 0.62 17.11
CA THR A 132 -3.29 -0.51 16.70
C THR A 132 -3.19 -0.79 15.20
N ALA A 133 -3.35 0.24 14.35
CA ALA A 133 -3.32 0.08 12.91
C ALA A 133 -1.93 -0.35 12.43
N TYR A 134 -0.87 0.35 12.83
CA TYR A 134 0.47 0.02 12.33
C TYR A 134 0.93 -1.36 12.80
N SER A 135 0.65 -1.74 14.05
CA SER A 135 0.94 -3.10 14.53
C SER A 135 0.23 -4.15 13.68
N PHE A 136 -1.05 -3.94 13.39
CA PHE A 136 -1.84 -4.86 12.58
C PHE A 136 -1.35 -4.95 11.13
N PHE A 137 -1.15 -3.82 10.46
CA PHE A 137 -0.73 -3.77 9.06
C PHE A 137 0.70 -4.30 8.88
N ILE A 138 1.62 -3.97 9.80
CA ILE A 138 2.98 -4.52 9.79
C ILE A 138 2.93 -6.04 9.94
N PHE A 139 2.20 -6.55 10.93
CA PHE A 139 2.02 -7.98 11.11
C PHE A 139 1.43 -8.67 9.88
N GLY A 140 0.37 -8.08 9.30
CA GLY A 140 -0.31 -8.62 8.13
C GLY A 140 0.59 -8.68 6.90
N TYR A 141 1.33 -7.61 6.60
CA TYR A 141 2.28 -7.62 5.48
C TYR A 141 3.47 -8.56 5.72
N LEU A 142 3.98 -8.65 6.96
CA LEU A 142 5.02 -9.62 7.28
C LEU A 142 4.55 -11.06 7.05
N ALA A 143 3.32 -11.40 7.45
CA ALA A 143 2.72 -12.71 7.18
C ALA A 143 2.57 -12.98 5.69
N ILE A 144 2.00 -12.03 4.94
CA ILE A 144 1.83 -12.16 3.48
C ILE A 144 3.18 -12.36 2.79
N VAL A 145 4.18 -11.54 3.12
CA VAL A 145 5.52 -11.64 2.54
C VAL A 145 6.14 -12.99 2.90
N MET A 146 6.07 -13.44 4.15
CA MET A 146 6.60 -14.75 4.52
C MET A 146 5.97 -15.90 3.72
N ALA A 147 4.65 -15.86 3.48
CA ALA A 147 3.98 -16.84 2.65
C ALA A 147 4.42 -16.78 1.18
N GLU A 148 4.58 -15.57 0.63
CA GLU A 148 5.09 -15.40 -0.73
C GLU A 148 6.55 -15.86 -0.88
N GLU A 149 7.43 -15.51 0.07
CA GLU A 149 8.82 -15.94 0.04
C GLU A 149 8.92 -17.47 0.14
N ASP A 150 8.07 -18.11 0.94
CA ASP A 150 8.02 -19.58 1.04
C ASP A 150 7.54 -20.24 -0.27
N PHE A 151 6.52 -19.66 -0.91
CA PHE A 151 6.07 -20.08 -2.24
C PHE A 151 7.17 -19.92 -3.30
N LEU A 152 7.85 -18.78 -3.33
CA LEU A 152 8.93 -18.51 -4.29
C LEU A 152 10.15 -19.41 -4.06
N ARG A 153 10.51 -19.65 -2.79
CA ARG A 153 11.58 -20.55 -2.39
C ARG A 153 11.28 -22.00 -2.80
N THR A 154 10.04 -22.47 -2.59
CA THR A 154 9.59 -23.79 -3.06
C THR A 154 9.64 -23.90 -4.58
N LYS A 155 9.34 -22.81 -5.30
CA LYS A 155 9.23 -22.82 -6.76
C LYS A 155 10.56 -22.67 -7.50
N PHE A 156 11.45 -21.81 -7.01
CA PHE A 156 12.69 -21.41 -7.70
C PHE A 156 13.96 -21.86 -6.97
N GLY A 157 13.84 -22.42 -5.75
CA GLY A 157 14.94 -23.02 -5.01
C GLY A 157 16.14 -22.09 -4.84
N VAL A 158 17.31 -22.56 -5.30
CA VAL A 158 18.60 -21.88 -5.18
C VAL A 158 18.59 -20.48 -5.82
N GLU A 159 17.93 -20.31 -6.97
CA GLU A 159 17.84 -19.01 -7.65
C GLU A 159 17.20 -17.94 -6.74
N TYR A 160 16.20 -18.34 -5.96
CA TYR A 160 15.54 -17.45 -5.02
C TYR A 160 16.39 -17.16 -3.78
N GLU A 161 17.15 -18.13 -3.28
CA GLU A 161 18.07 -17.92 -2.15
C GLU A 161 19.18 -16.93 -2.50
N GLU A 162 19.77 -17.08 -3.68
CA GLU A 162 20.77 -16.13 -4.17
C GLU A 162 20.20 -14.72 -4.30
N TYR A 163 18.96 -14.60 -4.78
CA TYR A 163 18.25 -13.33 -4.85
C TYR A 163 18.04 -12.73 -3.45
N CYS A 164 17.66 -13.54 -2.46
CA CYS A 164 17.50 -13.13 -1.07
C CYS A 164 18.81 -12.63 -0.43
N ASN A 165 19.94 -13.22 -0.80
CA ASN A 165 21.26 -12.81 -0.31
C ASN A 165 21.73 -11.47 -0.88
N ARG A 166 21.26 -11.10 -2.08
CA ARG A 166 21.67 -9.86 -2.76
C ARG A 166 20.76 -8.66 -2.48
N VAL A 167 19.46 -8.89 -2.28
CA VAL A 167 18.43 -7.85 -2.29
C VAL A 167 17.68 -7.77 -0.94
N PRO A 168 17.57 -6.57 -0.32
CA PRO A 168 16.89 -6.41 0.96
C PRO A 168 15.39 -6.73 0.83
N ARG A 169 14.74 -7.10 1.95
CA ARG A 169 13.34 -7.55 1.93
C ARG A 169 12.35 -6.42 1.60
N PHE A 170 12.51 -5.26 2.26
CA PHE A 170 11.53 -4.17 2.24
C PHE A 170 12.13 -2.83 1.80
N ILE A 171 13.02 -2.26 2.62
CA ILE A 171 13.59 -0.93 2.38
C ILE A 171 14.47 -0.99 1.12
N PRO A 172 14.14 -0.23 0.06
CA PRO A 172 14.90 -0.25 -1.17
C PRO A 172 16.34 0.22 -0.96
N ARG A 173 17.28 -0.46 -1.61
CA ARG A 173 18.63 0.06 -1.79
C ARG A 173 18.56 1.26 -2.72
N PHE A 174 19.11 2.40 -2.31
CA PHE A 174 19.12 3.62 -3.15
C PHE A 174 20.28 3.64 -4.16
N ALA A 175 21.33 2.85 -3.92
CA ALA A 175 22.46 2.75 -4.84
C ALA A 175 22.01 2.21 -6.21
N GLY A 176 22.28 2.96 -7.28
CA GLY A 176 21.93 2.57 -8.65
C GLY A 176 20.47 2.80 -9.04
N ILE A 177 19.62 3.32 -8.14
CA ILE A 177 18.18 3.53 -8.41
C ILE A 177 17.96 4.50 -9.58
N ARG A 178 18.80 5.54 -9.71
CA ARG A 178 18.75 6.50 -10.81
C ARG A 178 18.94 5.82 -12.17
N SER A 179 19.88 4.89 -12.28
CA SER A 179 20.13 4.14 -13.52
C SER A 179 18.94 3.23 -13.86
N THR A 180 18.37 2.54 -12.87
CA THR A 180 17.14 1.76 -13.05
C THR A 180 15.97 2.63 -13.50
N LEU A 181 15.85 3.84 -12.96
CA LEU A 181 14.80 4.78 -13.31
C LEU A 181 15.05 5.53 -14.62
N SER A 182 16.27 5.62 -15.12
CA SER A 182 16.55 6.18 -16.45
C SER A 182 16.37 5.15 -17.56
N ASN A 183 16.52 3.86 -17.26
CA ASN A 183 16.45 2.80 -18.26
C ASN A 183 14.98 2.42 -18.56
N GLY A 184 14.63 2.38 -19.84
CA GLY A 184 13.31 1.96 -20.32
C GLY A 184 12.20 3.02 -20.21
N GLY A 185 11.21 2.91 -21.10
CA GLY A 185 10.01 3.77 -21.10
C GLY A 185 9.00 3.41 -19.99
N PHE A 186 8.06 4.32 -19.73
CA PHE A 186 6.99 4.11 -18.76
C PHE A 186 5.66 3.77 -19.46
N ASP A 187 5.08 2.61 -19.14
CA ASP A 187 3.78 2.19 -19.69
C ASP A 187 2.62 2.79 -18.87
N TRP A 188 2.21 4.00 -19.27
CA TRP A 188 1.12 4.76 -18.63
C TRP A 188 -0.23 4.03 -18.64
N LEU A 189 -0.55 3.33 -19.73
CA LEU A 189 -1.82 2.60 -19.87
C LEU A 189 -1.86 1.41 -18.91
N ARG A 190 -0.76 0.68 -18.76
CA ARG A 190 -0.65 -0.43 -17.81
C ARG A 190 -0.76 0.05 -16.37
N PHE A 191 -0.04 1.14 -16.04
CA PHE A 191 -0.11 1.77 -14.72
C PHE A 191 -1.57 2.10 -14.38
N LEU A 192 -2.23 2.90 -15.23
CA LEU A 192 -3.59 3.34 -14.99
C LEU A 192 -4.56 2.14 -14.85
N ARG A 193 -4.47 1.15 -15.74
CA ARG A 193 -5.33 -0.05 -15.74
C ARG A 193 -5.21 -0.89 -14.46
N LYS A 194 -4.04 -0.89 -13.82
CA LYS A 194 -3.72 -1.68 -12.63
C LYS A 194 -3.96 -0.91 -11.33
N GLU A 195 -3.64 0.38 -11.30
CA GLU A 195 -3.61 1.18 -10.07
C GLU A 195 -4.82 2.09 -9.87
N TYR A 196 -5.68 2.32 -10.87
CA TYR A 196 -6.81 3.25 -10.70
C TYR A 196 -7.69 2.94 -9.47
N ASN A 197 -7.96 1.66 -9.20
CA ASN A 197 -8.71 1.25 -8.00
C ASN A 197 -7.97 1.69 -6.73
N MET A 198 -6.68 1.41 -6.64
CA MET A 198 -5.88 1.74 -5.45
C MET A 198 -5.82 3.24 -5.23
N ILE A 199 -5.61 4.03 -6.30
CA ILE A 199 -5.60 5.50 -6.28
C ILE A 199 -6.93 6.04 -5.74
N CYS A 200 -8.06 5.61 -6.32
CA CYS A 200 -9.37 6.06 -5.88
C CYS A 200 -9.65 5.68 -4.42
N ILE A 201 -9.22 4.48 -4.01
CA ILE A 201 -9.40 3.97 -2.64
C ILE A 201 -8.67 4.86 -1.64
N TRP A 202 -7.35 5.05 -1.78
CA TRP A 202 -6.60 5.73 -0.73
C TRP A 202 -6.90 7.23 -0.71
N VAL A 203 -7.11 7.86 -1.87
CA VAL A 203 -7.52 9.29 -1.91
C VAL A 203 -8.92 9.46 -1.33
N GLY A 204 -9.86 8.55 -1.65
CA GLY A 204 -11.20 8.55 -1.07
C GLY A 204 -11.17 8.33 0.44
N CYS A 205 -10.31 7.43 0.93
CA CYS A 205 -10.09 7.22 2.36
C CYS A 205 -9.52 8.47 3.04
N ALA A 206 -8.52 9.15 2.44
CA ALA A 206 -7.97 10.38 2.99
C ALA A 206 -9.06 11.47 3.17
N ILE A 207 -9.90 11.67 2.16
CA ILE A 207 -11.02 12.60 2.21
C ILE A 207 -12.05 12.18 3.27
N ALA A 208 -12.40 10.90 3.33
CA ALA A 208 -13.34 10.38 4.30
C ALA A 208 -12.84 10.53 5.75
N LEU A 209 -11.56 10.25 6.00
CA LEU A 209 -10.92 10.45 7.30
C LEU A 209 -10.94 11.93 7.71
N ARG A 210 -10.70 12.84 6.76
CA ARG A 210 -10.76 14.28 7.02
C ARG A 210 -12.17 14.73 7.41
N ILE A 211 -13.19 14.30 6.65
CA ILE A 211 -14.60 14.59 6.96
C ILE A 211 -14.98 14.00 8.32
N TRP A 212 -14.58 12.76 8.59
CA TRP A 212 -14.84 12.08 9.86
C TRP A 212 -14.26 12.86 11.05
N THR A 213 -13.05 13.37 10.89
CA THR A 213 -12.37 14.18 11.91
C THR A 213 -13.09 15.50 12.19
N GLU A 214 -13.58 16.20 11.17
CA GLU A 214 -14.40 17.41 11.33
C GLU A 214 -15.72 17.12 12.06
N ILE A 215 -16.43 16.06 11.66
CA ILE A 215 -17.71 15.69 12.25
C ILE A 215 -17.55 15.33 13.74
N LEU A 216 -16.52 14.57 14.09
CA LEU A 216 -16.31 14.14 15.48
C LEU A 216 -15.90 15.29 16.42
N HIS A 217 -15.12 16.26 15.94
CA HIS A 217 -14.61 17.33 16.79
C HIS A 217 -15.55 18.53 16.88
N PHE A 218 -16.06 19.01 15.74
CA PHE A 218 -16.85 20.24 15.68
C PHE A 218 -18.35 19.98 15.54
N GLY A 219 -18.73 18.75 15.16
CA GLY A 219 -20.10 18.42 14.81
C GLY A 219 -20.45 18.86 13.39
N TYR A 220 -21.38 18.11 12.77
CA TYR A 220 -21.78 18.34 11.38
C TYR A 220 -22.37 19.73 11.13
N THR A 221 -23.16 20.26 12.07
CA THR A 221 -23.85 21.55 11.90
C THR A 221 -22.89 22.73 11.93
N ALA A 222 -21.83 22.69 12.75
CA ALA A 222 -20.88 23.78 12.91
C ALA A 222 -19.96 23.96 11.69
N ARG A 223 -19.56 22.86 11.04
CA ARG A 223 -18.62 22.88 9.90
C ARG A 223 -19.25 22.35 8.60
N LYS A 224 -20.57 22.49 8.46
CA LYS A 224 -21.35 21.98 7.32
C LYS A 224 -20.75 22.38 5.97
N TRP A 225 -20.38 23.65 5.80
CA TRP A 225 -19.86 24.17 4.54
C TRP A 225 -18.50 23.59 4.18
N ASP A 226 -17.62 23.40 5.16
CA ASP A 226 -16.32 22.77 4.94
C ASP A 226 -16.47 21.29 4.59
N ILE A 227 -17.35 20.58 5.30
CA ILE A 227 -17.67 19.18 5.02
C ILE A 227 -18.23 19.03 3.60
N LEU A 228 -19.13 19.93 3.18
CA LEU A 228 -19.66 19.93 1.82
C LEU A 228 -18.57 20.21 0.79
N ALA A 229 -17.72 21.23 1.02
CA ALA A 229 -16.61 21.56 0.13
C ALA A 229 -15.64 20.39 -0.05
N ILE A 230 -15.25 19.74 1.04
CA ILE A 230 -14.38 18.56 1.03
C ILE A 230 -15.07 17.37 0.33
N SER A 231 -16.38 17.20 0.54
CA SER A 231 -17.16 16.14 -0.12
C SER A 231 -17.23 16.31 -1.65
N LEU A 232 -17.21 17.55 -2.16
CA LEU A 232 -17.17 17.81 -3.61
C LEU A 232 -15.89 17.25 -4.25
N CYS A 233 -14.79 17.10 -3.51
CA CYS A 233 -13.56 16.48 -4.00
C CYS A 233 -13.74 14.98 -4.34
N LEU A 234 -14.80 14.32 -3.87
CA LEU A 234 -15.13 12.94 -4.25
C LEU A 234 -15.68 12.83 -5.67
N ILE A 235 -16.30 13.89 -6.21
CA ILE A 235 -16.87 13.91 -7.56
C ILE A 235 -15.82 13.64 -8.64
N PRO A 236 -14.70 14.39 -8.73
CA PRO A 236 -13.68 14.13 -9.75
C PRO A 236 -13.05 12.73 -9.59
N ILE A 237 -12.93 12.22 -8.37
CA ILE A 237 -12.42 10.85 -8.12
C ILE A 237 -13.40 9.81 -8.66
N PHE A 238 -14.71 10.01 -8.43
CA PHE A 238 -15.74 9.14 -8.95
C PHE A 238 -15.82 9.17 -10.48
N ILE A 239 -15.73 10.36 -11.08
CA ILE A 239 -15.67 10.52 -12.54
C ILE A 239 -14.44 9.78 -13.08
N PHE A 240 -13.25 10.02 -12.51
CA PHE A 240 -12.02 9.34 -12.91
C PHE A 240 -12.13 7.81 -12.80
N TYR A 241 -12.73 7.31 -11.71
CA TYR A 241 -13.01 5.89 -11.52
C TYR A 241 -13.91 5.34 -12.62
N CYS A 242 -15.05 5.99 -12.87
CA CYS A 242 -16.05 5.58 -13.85
C CYS A 242 -15.49 5.60 -15.26
N VAL A 243 -14.80 6.67 -15.66
CA VAL A 243 -14.14 6.80 -16.96
C VAL A 243 -13.09 5.70 -17.14
N THR A 244 -12.20 5.50 -16.17
CA THR A 244 -11.14 4.48 -16.27
C THR A 244 -11.72 3.08 -16.30
N ARG A 245 -12.74 2.79 -15.48
CA ARG A 245 -13.45 1.51 -15.46
C ARG A 245 -14.18 1.25 -16.78
N TYR A 246 -14.81 2.27 -17.35
CA TYR A 246 -15.45 2.19 -18.66
C TYR A 246 -14.42 1.88 -19.76
N LEU A 247 -13.33 2.65 -19.84
CA LEU A 247 -12.28 2.44 -20.83
C LEU A 247 -11.64 1.05 -20.70
N LYS A 248 -11.47 0.55 -19.47
CA LYS A 248 -10.99 -0.81 -19.18
C LYS A 248 -11.97 -1.88 -19.68
N LYS A 249 -13.27 -1.72 -19.42
CA LYS A 249 -14.32 -2.66 -19.85
C LYS A 249 -14.41 -2.74 -21.37
N HIS A 250 -14.24 -1.63 -22.07
CA HIS A 250 -14.30 -1.54 -23.53
C HIS A 250 -12.95 -1.81 -24.23
N LYS A 251 -11.95 -2.38 -23.51
CA LYS A 251 -10.61 -2.67 -24.03
C LYS A 251 -9.88 -1.47 -24.67
N ARG A 252 -10.31 -0.23 -24.39
CA ARG A 252 -9.64 0.99 -24.89
C ARG A 252 -8.34 1.31 -24.17
N LEU A 253 -8.08 0.63 -23.05
CA LEU A 253 -6.82 0.70 -22.31
C LEU A 253 -5.85 -0.45 -22.65
N SER A 254 -6.06 -1.23 -23.71
CA SER A 254 -5.12 -2.27 -24.13
C SER A 254 -4.07 -1.72 -25.09
N THR A 255 -2.80 -1.91 -24.72
CA THR A 255 -1.73 -2.19 -25.67
C THR A 255 -1.90 -3.60 -26.21
#